data_AF-A0A963AUU4-F1
#
_entry.id   AF-A0A963AUU4-F1
#
_cell.length_a   1.000
_cell.length_b   1.000
_cell.length_c   1.000
_cell.angle_alpha   90.00
_cell.angle_beta   90.00
_cell.angle_gamma   90.00
#
_symmetry.space_group_name_H-M   'P 1'
#
loop_
_entity.id
_entity.type
_entity.pdbx_description
1 polymer ?
#
loop_
_entity_poly.entity_id
_entity_poly.type
_entity_poly.pdbx_seq_one_letter_code
_entity_poly.pdbx_strand_id
1 'polypeptide(L)'
;MFHRSRRSFAVLGALLASLVGCERPPREVPVSELRFPVVLVFGDTEAQINVNAQDLALMHMGHYTHMPEQMRVIDAQARVFEMRDIQGEHGGLWMMLNPTGLMPISFRLIPARSSGLEAARGVILGCEFFDRVRGADETERVRDAVRRASDMASILRAIVNAPEPGQ
;
A
#
# COMPACT_ATOMS: atom_id res chain seq x y z
N MET A 1 21.50 68.60 -43.54
CA MET A 1 21.68 68.70 -42.07
C MET A 1 20.40 68.22 -41.41
N PHE A 2 20.50 67.29 -40.46
CA PHE A 2 19.45 66.70 -39.61
C PHE A 2 18.36 65.81 -40.24
N HIS A 3 18.68 64.53 -40.41
CA HIS A 3 17.72 63.43 -40.31
C HIS A 3 17.72 62.91 -38.85
N ARG A 4 16.58 62.93 -38.17
CA ARG A 4 16.43 62.36 -36.81
C ARG A 4 15.08 61.67 -36.66
N SER A 5 15.08 60.60 -35.87
CA SER A 5 13.93 59.92 -35.23
C SER A 5 13.05 59.06 -36.14
N ARG A 6 12.65 57.84 -35.77
CA ARG A 6 12.56 57.19 -34.46
C ARG A 6 12.53 55.66 -34.67
N ARG A 7 13.26 54.95 -33.81
CA ARG A 7 13.23 53.49 -33.67
C ARG A 7 11.96 53.12 -32.89
N SER A 8 11.22 52.12 -33.36
CA SER A 8 10.18 51.43 -32.58
C SER A 8 10.60 49.99 -32.36
N PHE A 9 10.79 49.65 -31.08
CA PHE A 9 10.87 48.32 -30.51
C PHE A 9 9.55 47.58 -30.66
N ALA A 10 9.59 46.27 -30.94
CA ALA A 10 8.67 45.24 -30.46
C ALA A 10 8.90 43.95 -31.28
N VAL A 11 8.80 42.72 -30.78
CA VAL A 11 8.68 42.16 -29.43
C VAL A 11 9.18 40.71 -29.59
N LEU A 12 9.97 40.27 -28.63
CA LEU A 12 10.46 38.92 -28.43
C LEU A 12 9.26 37.99 -28.14
N GLY A 13 9.01 37.00 -28.99
CA GLY A 13 7.91 36.04 -28.84
C GLY A 13 8.42 34.60 -28.94
N ALA A 14 9.28 34.18 -28.02
CA ALA A 14 9.69 32.78 -27.89
C ALA A 14 8.60 32.03 -27.11
N LEU A 15 7.72 31.33 -27.83
CA LEU A 15 6.76 30.38 -27.29
C LEU A 15 7.54 29.16 -26.76
N LEU A 16 7.73 29.11 -25.44
CA LEU A 16 8.12 27.89 -24.73
C LEU A 16 6.92 26.93 -24.73
N ALA A 17 6.90 26.01 -25.69
CA ALA A 17 6.01 24.86 -25.67
C ALA A 17 6.40 23.96 -24.49
N SER A 18 5.67 24.11 -23.39
CA SER A 18 5.72 23.22 -22.24
C SER A 18 5.33 21.81 -22.69
N LEU A 19 6.34 20.94 -22.79
CA LEU A 19 6.19 19.49 -22.84
C LEU A 19 5.57 19.03 -21.50
N VAL A 20 4.26 19.11 -21.39
CA VAL A 20 3.50 18.40 -20.36
C VAL A 20 3.63 16.92 -20.71
N GLY A 21 4.62 16.25 -20.11
CA GLY A 21 4.70 14.81 -20.11
C GLY A 21 3.46 14.26 -19.42
N CYS A 22 2.44 13.91 -20.21
CA CYS A 22 1.34 13.08 -19.75
C CYS A 22 1.92 11.69 -19.43
N GLU A 23 2.45 11.51 -18.21
CA GLU A 23 2.63 10.16 -17.67
C GLU A 23 1.25 9.50 -17.72
N ARG A 24 1.16 8.38 -18.47
CA ARG A 24 -0.05 7.58 -18.51
C ARG A 24 -0.40 7.19 -17.06
N PRO A 25 -1.68 7.29 -16.65
CA PRO A 25 -2.06 6.90 -15.30
C PRO A 25 -1.60 5.45 -15.05
N PRO A 26 -1.07 5.16 -13.86
CA PRO A 26 -0.52 3.84 -13.57
C PRO A 26 -1.60 2.79 -13.74
N ARG A 27 -1.26 1.69 -14.42
CA ARG A 27 -2.19 0.61 -14.75
C ARG A 27 -2.66 -0.06 -13.46
N GLU A 28 -3.98 -0.12 -13.29
CA GLU A 28 -4.62 -0.89 -12.22
C GLU A 28 -4.43 -2.39 -12.42
N VAL A 29 -4.22 -3.11 -11.32
CA VAL A 29 -4.07 -4.57 -11.29
C VAL A 29 -5.29 -5.17 -10.60
N PRO A 30 -6.03 -6.09 -11.24
CA PRO A 30 -7.16 -6.73 -10.58
C PRO A 30 -6.68 -7.70 -9.49
N VAL A 31 -7.46 -7.84 -8.42
CA VAL A 31 -7.16 -8.76 -7.30
C VAL A 31 -6.92 -10.19 -7.76
N SER A 32 -7.58 -10.62 -8.85
CA SER A 32 -7.41 -11.95 -9.45
C SER A 32 -5.99 -12.22 -9.99
N GLU A 33 -5.19 -11.18 -10.22
CA GLU A 33 -3.80 -11.33 -10.66
C GLU A 33 -2.82 -11.46 -9.49
N LEU A 34 -3.25 -11.30 -8.23
CA LEU A 34 -2.39 -11.47 -7.05
C LEU A 34 -2.01 -12.93 -6.80
N ARG A 35 -0.82 -13.12 -6.21
CA ARG A 35 -0.37 -14.42 -5.70
C ARG A 35 -0.54 -14.47 -4.19
N PHE A 36 -1.53 -15.20 -3.73
CA PHE A 36 -1.79 -15.39 -2.30
C PHE A 36 -0.85 -16.45 -1.67
N PRO A 37 -0.60 -16.39 -0.35
CA PRO A 37 -1.09 -15.38 0.59
C PRO A 37 -0.42 -14.02 0.35
N VAL A 38 -1.11 -12.95 0.74
CA VAL A 38 -0.60 -11.57 0.65
C VAL A 38 -0.46 -10.98 2.04
N VAL A 39 0.48 -10.04 2.20
CA VAL A 39 0.60 -9.19 3.39
C VAL A 39 -0.04 -7.85 3.08
N LEU A 40 -1.09 -7.50 3.82
CA LEU A 40 -1.67 -6.17 3.84
C LEU A 40 -0.99 -5.37 4.96
N VAL A 41 -0.46 -4.20 4.60
CA VAL A 41 0.23 -3.29 5.50
C VAL A 41 -0.59 -2.02 5.64
N PHE A 42 -0.97 -1.71 6.88
CA PHE A 42 -1.73 -0.53 7.31
C PHE A 42 -0.76 0.58 7.73
N GLY A 43 -0.23 1.32 6.76
CA GLY A 43 0.72 2.40 7.03
C GLY A 43 2.01 1.89 7.67
N ASP A 44 2.39 2.52 8.77
CA ASP A 44 3.47 2.13 9.67
C ASP A 44 2.95 1.39 10.91
N THR A 45 1.66 1.09 10.99
CA THR A 45 1.04 0.56 12.20
C THR A 45 1.09 -0.96 12.23
N GLU A 46 0.52 -1.62 11.23
CA GLU A 46 0.26 -3.06 11.33
C GLU A 46 0.43 -3.80 9.99
N ALA A 47 0.92 -5.03 10.05
CA ALA A 47 0.92 -5.97 8.94
C ALA A 47 0.03 -7.19 9.25
N GLN A 48 -0.88 -7.50 8.32
CA GLN A 48 -1.83 -8.60 8.38
C GLN A 48 -1.67 -9.55 7.18
N ILE A 49 -1.88 -10.85 7.39
CA ILE A 49 -1.85 -11.84 6.32
C ILE A 49 -3.26 -12.17 5.86
N ASN A 50 -3.48 -12.06 4.56
CA ASN A 50 -4.72 -12.46 3.88
C ASN A 50 -4.42 -13.68 3.01
N VAL A 51 -5.12 -14.80 3.24
CA VAL A 51 -4.80 -16.07 2.56
C VAL A 51 -5.55 -16.22 1.24
N ASN A 52 -6.57 -15.40 1.00
CA ASN A 52 -7.33 -15.38 -0.24
C ASN A 52 -7.93 -13.98 -0.52
N ALA A 53 -8.57 -13.83 -1.68
CA ALA A 53 -9.17 -12.56 -2.13
C ALA A 53 -10.38 -12.12 -1.32
N GLN A 54 -11.12 -13.05 -0.71
CA GLN A 54 -12.29 -12.75 0.12
C GLN A 54 -11.84 -12.11 1.43
N ASP A 55 -10.78 -12.64 2.05
CA ASP A 55 -10.19 -12.04 3.25
C ASP A 55 -9.71 -10.61 2.97
N LEU A 56 -9.01 -10.40 1.85
CA LEU A 56 -8.49 -9.08 1.46
C LEU A 56 -9.61 -8.06 1.17
N ALA A 57 -10.80 -8.53 0.80
CA ALA A 57 -11.99 -7.70 0.56
C ALA A 57 -12.74 -7.34 1.86
N LEU A 58 -12.25 -7.80 3.00
CA LEU A 58 -12.80 -7.50 4.32
C LEU A 58 -11.78 -6.69 5.12
N MET A 59 -12.26 -5.67 5.83
CA MET A 59 -11.42 -4.84 6.69
C MET A 59 -12.04 -4.73 8.08
N HIS A 60 -11.23 -4.81 9.13
CA HIS A 60 -11.70 -4.51 10.47
C HIS A 60 -12.19 -3.06 10.58
N MET A 61 -13.32 -2.87 11.25
CA MET A 61 -13.95 -1.55 11.42
C MET A 61 -13.01 -0.50 12.04
N GLY A 62 -12.11 -0.93 12.92
CA GLY A 62 -11.10 -0.03 13.51
C GLY A 62 -10.21 0.59 12.44
N HIS A 63 -9.69 -0.22 11.51
CA HIS A 63 -8.87 0.28 10.40
C HIS A 63 -9.68 1.06 9.37
N TYR A 64 -10.92 0.65 9.10
CA TYR A 64 -11.78 1.37 8.14
C TYR A 64 -12.15 2.78 8.65
N THR A 65 -12.43 2.92 9.95
CA THR A 65 -12.77 4.22 10.56
C THR A 65 -11.56 5.14 10.72
N HIS A 66 -10.38 4.57 10.96
CA HIS A 66 -9.11 5.29 11.08
C HIS A 66 -8.19 4.92 9.90
N MET A 67 -8.67 5.19 8.70
CA MET A 67 -8.04 4.72 7.47
C MET A 67 -6.63 5.31 7.33
N PRO A 68 -5.57 4.48 7.36
CA PRO A 68 -4.21 4.99 7.24
C PRO A 68 -3.97 5.56 5.85
N GLU A 69 -3.14 6.60 5.76
CA GLU A 69 -2.89 7.31 4.50
C GLU A 69 -2.25 6.44 3.42
N GLN A 70 -1.55 5.37 3.82
CA GLN A 70 -0.81 4.49 2.91
C GLN A 70 -1.06 3.03 3.25
N MET A 71 -1.94 2.37 2.50
CA MET A 71 -2.06 0.92 2.55
C MET A 71 -1.29 0.26 1.42
N ARG A 72 -0.58 -0.81 1.74
CA ARG A 72 0.20 -1.57 0.77
C ARG A 72 -0.16 -3.04 0.82
N VAL A 73 -0.22 -3.67 -0.35
CA VAL A 73 -0.40 -5.12 -0.49
C VAL A 73 0.88 -5.69 -1.07
N ILE A 74 1.39 -6.74 -0.45
CA ILE A 74 2.59 -7.46 -0.88
C ILE A 74 2.19 -8.89 -1.16
N ASP A 75 2.38 -9.35 -2.38
CA ASP A 75 2.01 -10.71 -2.74
C ASP A 75 3.13 -11.74 -2.48
N ALA A 76 2.82 -13.03 -2.64
CA ALA A 76 3.77 -14.12 -2.44
C ALA A 76 4.97 -14.11 -3.39
N GLN A 77 4.93 -13.30 -4.46
CA GLN A 77 6.05 -13.08 -5.39
C GLN A 77 6.84 -11.80 -5.06
N ALA A 78 6.61 -11.21 -3.89
CA ALA A 78 7.17 -9.92 -3.47
C ALA A 78 6.83 -8.75 -4.41
N ARG A 79 5.71 -8.85 -5.15
CA ARG A 79 5.16 -7.69 -5.85
C ARG A 79 4.49 -6.78 -4.85
N VAL A 80 4.74 -5.48 -4.96
CA VAL A 80 4.27 -4.47 -4.02
C VAL A 80 3.27 -3.57 -4.73
N PHE A 81 2.11 -3.40 -4.11
CA PHE A 81 1.01 -2.61 -4.63
C PHE A 81 0.59 -1.58 -3.58
N GLU A 82 0.20 -0.41 -4.04
CA GLU A 82 -0.53 0.57 -3.26
C GLU A 82 -2.02 0.25 -3.36
N MET A 83 -2.69 0.18 -2.21
CA MET A 83 -4.13 0.00 -2.12
C MET A 83 -4.74 1.39 -1.98
N ARG A 84 -5.53 1.81 -2.99
CA ARG A 84 -6.09 3.16 -3.10
C ARG A 84 -7.59 3.13 -3.27
N ASP A 85 -8.20 4.29 -3.04
CA ASP A 85 -9.64 4.54 -3.25
C ASP A 85 -10.53 3.54 -2.52
N ILE A 86 -10.19 3.26 -1.26
CA ILE A 86 -10.91 2.30 -0.44
C ILE A 86 -12.27 2.88 -0.07
N GLN A 87 -13.32 2.10 -0.33
CA GLN A 87 -14.71 2.46 -0.05
C GLN A 87 -15.42 1.27 0.56
N GLY A 88 -16.11 1.48 1.67
CA GLY A 88 -17.03 0.49 2.24
C GLY A 88 -18.20 0.27 1.29
N GLU A 89 -18.55 -0.98 1.03
CA GLU A 89 -19.67 -1.33 0.15
C GLU A 89 -21.03 -1.06 0.81
N HIS A 90 -21.03 -0.84 2.12
CA HIS A 90 -22.22 -0.67 2.92
C HIS A 90 -22.12 0.51 3.90
N GLY A 91 -23.27 1.08 4.26
CA GLY A 91 -23.38 2.17 5.22
C GLY A 91 -23.57 1.71 6.67
N GLY A 92 -23.64 2.68 7.61
CA GLY A 92 -23.72 2.40 9.05
C GLY A 92 -24.88 1.52 9.50
N LEU A 93 -26.03 1.53 8.80
CA LEU A 93 -27.15 0.65 9.11
C LEU A 93 -26.82 -0.83 8.91
N TRP A 94 -26.05 -1.15 7.86
CA TRP A 94 -25.62 -2.53 7.61
C TRP A 94 -24.74 -3.05 8.75
N MET A 95 -23.90 -2.17 9.31
CA MET A 95 -23.03 -2.51 10.45
C MET A 95 -23.82 -2.84 11.72
N MET A 96 -24.94 -2.15 11.96
CA MET A 96 -25.82 -2.48 13.09
C MET A 96 -26.46 -3.86 12.95
N LEU A 97 -26.74 -4.26 11.71
CA LEU A 97 -27.37 -5.54 11.39
C LEU A 97 -26.37 -6.69 11.27
N ASN A 98 -25.08 -6.37 11.03
CA ASN A 98 -23.99 -7.34 10.85
C ASN A 98 -22.81 -7.00 11.77
N PRO A 99 -22.93 -7.25 13.09
CA PRO A 99 -21.93 -6.85 14.08
C PRO A 99 -20.73 -7.81 14.11
N THR A 100 -20.16 -8.14 12.95
CA THR A 100 -18.96 -8.99 12.84
C THR A 100 -17.67 -8.23 13.16
N GLY A 101 -17.72 -6.90 13.16
CA GLY A 101 -16.54 -6.04 13.25
C GLY A 101 -15.75 -5.96 11.94
N LEU A 102 -16.27 -6.54 10.84
CA LEU A 102 -15.67 -6.52 9.50
C LEU A 102 -16.56 -5.73 8.52
N MET A 103 -15.95 -4.93 7.66
CA MET A 103 -16.57 -4.16 6.58
C MET A 103 -16.13 -4.72 5.23
N PRO A 104 -17.06 -5.12 4.35
CA PRO A 104 -16.76 -5.33 2.94
C PRO A 104 -16.29 -4.02 2.30
N ILE A 105 -15.15 -4.08 1.62
CA ILE A 105 -14.54 -2.92 0.98
C ILE A 105 -14.25 -3.19 -0.50
N SER A 106 -14.35 -2.12 -1.29
CA SER A 106 -13.82 -2.05 -2.65
C SER A 106 -12.58 -1.15 -2.66
N PHE A 107 -11.64 -1.42 -3.56
CA PHE A 107 -10.36 -0.72 -3.65
C PHE A 107 -9.70 -0.94 -5.00
N ARG A 108 -8.69 -0.13 -5.31
CA ARG A 108 -7.81 -0.28 -6.47
C ARG A 108 -6.41 -0.68 -6.06
N LEU A 109 -5.79 -1.59 -6.81
CA LEU A 109 -4.38 -1.94 -6.64
C LEU A 109 -3.55 -1.29 -7.73
N ILE A 110 -2.61 -0.45 -7.32
CA ILE A 110 -1.69 0.24 -8.20
C ILE A 110 -0.29 -0.29 -7.94
N PRO A 111 0.47 -0.76 -8.95
CA PRO A 111 1.86 -1.16 -8.75
C PRO A 111 2.66 -0.04 -8.09
N ALA A 112 3.36 -0.36 -7.00
CA ALA A 112 4.23 0.59 -6.32
C ALA A 112 5.45 0.92 -7.19
N ARG A 113 6.07 2.08 -6.95
CA ARG A 113 7.30 2.50 -7.67
C ARG A 113 8.46 1.53 -7.47
N SER A 114 8.53 0.88 -6.32
CA SER A 114 9.54 -0.12 -5.98
C SER A 114 8.86 -1.46 -5.68
N SER A 115 9.51 -2.55 -6.08
CA SER A 115 9.00 -3.91 -5.90
C SER A 115 10.15 -4.92 -5.79
N GLY A 116 9.82 -6.18 -5.51
CA GLY A 116 10.80 -7.23 -5.22
C GLY A 116 11.05 -7.38 -3.71
N LEU A 117 11.86 -8.39 -3.38
CA LEU A 117 12.05 -8.85 -2.00
C LEU A 117 12.51 -7.73 -1.05
N GLU A 118 13.46 -6.90 -1.47
CA GLU A 118 13.99 -5.81 -0.64
C GLU A 118 12.94 -4.73 -0.37
N ALA A 119 12.15 -4.36 -1.39
CA ALA A 119 11.08 -3.38 -1.23
C ALA A 119 9.97 -3.94 -0.32
N ALA A 120 9.57 -5.19 -0.53
CA ALA A 120 8.61 -5.89 0.33
C ALA A 120 9.07 -5.95 1.78
N ARG A 121 10.32 -6.37 2.01
CA ARG A 121 10.93 -6.44 3.34
C ARG A 121 10.95 -5.07 4.01
N GLY A 122 11.35 -4.02 3.28
CA GLY A 122 11.38 -2.66 3.81
C GLY A 122 10.00 -2.15 4.25
N VAL A 123 8.95 -2.44 3.47
CA VAL A 123 7.58 -2.09 3.83
C VAL A 123 7.13 -2.85 5.08
N ILE A 124 7.36 -4.17 5.14
CA ILE A 124 6.96 -5.01 6.28
C ILE A 124 7.69 -4.60 7.56
N LEU A 125 9.01 -4.36 7.49
CA LEU A 125 9.80 -3.92 8.64
C LEU A 125 9.50 -2.47 9.05
N GLY A 126 8.84 -1.69 8.20
CA GLY A 126 8.37 -0.34 8.54
C GLY A 126 7.11 -0.32 9.42
N CYS A 127 6.41 -1.46 9.56
CA CYS A 127 5.24 -1.57 10.43
C CYS A 127 5.66 -1.68 11.89
N GLU A 128 4.87 -1.19 12.84
CA GLU A 128 5.10 -1.29 14.29
C GLU A 128 4.73 -2.69 14.82
N PHE A 129 3.58 -3.21 14.38
CA PHE A 129 2.99 -4.45 14.83
C PHE A 129 2.78 -5.46 13.69
N PHE A 130 2.73 -6.73 14.07
CA PHE A 130 2.27 -7.83 13.23
C PHE A 130 1.03 -8.41 13.92
N ASP A 131 -0.07 -8.60 13.19
CA ASP A 131 -1.42 -8.95 13.71
C ASP A 131 -1.40 -10.02 14.83
N ARG A 132 -0.54 -11.03 14.71
CA ARG A 132 -0.46 -12.17 15.65
C ARG A 132 0.55 -12.04 16.78
N VAL A 133 1.34 -10.97 16.82
CA VAL A 133 2.47 -10.82 17.74
C VAL A 133 2.09 -9.91 18.90
N ARG A 134 2.17 -10.39 20.13
CA ARG A 134 1.84 -9.60 21.33
C ARG A 134 3.00 -9.52 22.30
N GLY A 135 3.97 -8.66 21.98
CA GLY A 135 5.04 -8.27 22.90
C GLY A 135 6.29 -7.79 22.16
N ALA A 136 7.02 -6.84 22.76
CA ALA A 136 8.20 -6.24 22.12
C ALA A 136 9.26 -7.27 21.73
N ASP A 137 9.54 -8.25 22.61
CA ASP A 137 10.54 -9.30 22.36
C ASP A 137 10.12 -10.27 21.23
N GLU A 138 8.83 -10.52 21.08
CA GLU A 138 8.30 -11.36 20.02
C GLU A 138 8.28 -10.60 18.69
N THR A 139 7.89 -9.32 18.71
CA THR A 139 7.96 -8.42 17.56
C THR A 139 9.39 -8.33 17.05
N GLU A 140 10.37 -8.19 17.94
CA GLU A 140 11.77 -8.12 17.53
C GLU A 140 12.25 -9.45 16.95
N ARG A 141 11.85 -10.60 17.52
CA ARG A 141 12.15 -11.93 16.94
C ARG A 141 11.59 -12.09 15.53
N VAL A 142 10.36 -11.66 15.29
CA VAL A 142 9.74 -11.70 13.96
C VAL A 142 10.47 -10.75 13.00
N ARG A 143 10.78 -9.52 13.42
CA ARG A 143 11.57 -8.57 12.61
C ARG A 143 12.91 -9.17 12.22
N ASP A 144 13.59 -9.80 13.16
CA ASP A 144 14.87 -10.46 12.93
C ASP A 144 14.79 -11.60 11.92
N ALA A 145 13.73 -12.41 12.02
CA ALA A 145 13.47 -13.46 11.05
C ALA A 145 13.16 -12.89 9.65
N VAL A 146 12.39 -11.81 9.56
CA VAL A 146 12.09 -11.09 8.32
C VAL A 146 13.37 -10.46 7.72
N ARG A 147 14.25 -9.89 8.54
CA ARG A 147 15.56 -9.34 8.11
C ARG A 147 16.45 -10.41 7.48
N ARG A 148 16.48 -11.62 8.06
CA ARG A 148 17.33 -12.73 7.60
C ARG A 148 16.71 -13.57 6.47
N ALA A 149 15.42 -13.42 6.20
CA ALA A 149 14.74 -14.19 5.18
C ALA A 149 15.28 -13.89 3.77
N SER A 150 15.64 -14.95 3.05
CA SER A 150 16.16 -14.91 1.67
C SER A 150 15.07 -14.87 0.59
N ASP A 151 13.81 -15.09 0.96
CA ASP A 151 12.69 -15.16 0.04
C ASP A 151 11.37 -14.81 0.74
N MET A 152 10.33 -14.56 -0.06
CA MET A 152 9.01 -14.15 0.44
C MET A 152 8.32 -15.27 1.25
N ALA A 153 8.53 -16.53 0.88
CA ALA A 153 7.96 -17.67 1.61
C ALA A 153 8.50 -17.75 3.04
N SER A 154 9.76 -17.38 3.25
CA SER A 154 10.41 -17.32 4.55
C SER A 154 9.94 -16.10 5.36
N ILE A 155 9.71 -14.96 4.70
CA ILE A 155 9.07 -13.78 5.34
C ILE A 155 7.66 -14.14 5.83
N LEU A 156 6.83 -14.74 4.96
CA LEU A 156 5.47 -15.14 5.32
C LEU A 156 5.48 -16.13 6.50
N ARG A 157 6.36 -17.13 6.47
CA ARG A 157 6.51 -18.07 7.60
C ARG A 157 6.93 -17.38 8.89
N ALA A 158 7.81 -16.37 8.83
CA ALA A 158 8.22 -15.61 10.01
C ALA A 158 7.04 -14.85 10.65
N ILE A 159 6.15 -14.29 9.83
CA ILE A 159 4.96 -13.56 10.31
C ILE A 159 3.87 -14.53 10.78
N VAL A 160 3.63 -15.64 10.06
CA VAL A 160 2.59 -16.64 10.41
C VAL A 160 2.93 -17.41 11.69
N ASN A 161 4.19 -17.85 11.84
CA ASN A 161 4.62 -18.69 12.96
C ASN A 161 4.97 -17.88 14.22
N ALA A 162 4.52 -16.63 14.30
CA ALA A 162 4.50 -15.90 15.56
C ALA A 162 3.72 -16.75 16.60
N PRO A 163 4.32 -17.06 17.78
CA PRO A 163 3.64 -17.86 18.78
C PRO A 163 2.28 -17.27 19.17
N GLU A 164 1.25 -18.11 19.19
CA GLU A 164 -0.08 -17.71 19.65
C GLU A 164 -0.10 -17.43 21.16
N PRO A 165 -1.04 -16.60 21.65
CA PRO A 165 -1.09 -16.21 23.06
C PRO A 165 -1.13 -17.41 24.02
N GLY A 166 -0.24 -17.39 25.02
CA GLY A 166 -0.36 -18.21 26.22
C GLY A 166 0.35 -19.57 26.20
N GLN A 167 1.40 -19.74 25.40
CA GLN A 167 2.33 -20.88 25.51
C GLN A 167 3.66 -20.50 26.15
#